data_AF-A0A2A2AUF1-F1
#
_entry.id   AF-A0A2A2AUF1-F1
#
_cell.length_a   1.000
_cell.length_b   1.000
_cell.length_c   1.000
_cell.angle_alpha   90.00
_cell.angle_beta   90.00
_cell.angle_gamma   90.00
#
_symmetry.space_group_name_H-M   'P 1'
#
loop_
_entity.id
_entity.type
_entity.pdbx_description
1 polymer ?
#
loop_
_entity_poly.entity_id
_entity_poly.type
_entity_poly.pdbx_seq_one_letter_code
_entity_poly.pdbx_strand_id
1 'polypeptide(L)'
;MQHANPTPPATGLDADLARQVQQRMDFSHWPALIVRMPGADQAPILFGMIEAALRRGQPFALVADMAEYLSGPPETPEQRKSAALWLKQHRQAFFGLCRGNVYVLADERARAALLASGRQQASASGLPIEAAATLEEALALAQQLLNKAGPPPPQNAQETKNNQR
;
A
#
# COMPACT_ATOMS: atom_id res chain seq x y z
N MET A 1 27.15 12.91 -30.96
CA MET A 1 26.83 13.63 -29.72
C MET A 1 25.43 13.20 -29.31
N GLN A 2 25.29 12.54 -28.17
CA GLN A 2 24.05 11.87 -27.77
C GLN A 2 23.01 12.92 -27.35
N HIS A 3 21.85 12.94 -28.01
CA HIS A 3 20.73 13.77 -27.60
C HIS A 3 20.12 13.18 -26.33
N ALA A 4 20.34 13.84 -25.19
CA ALA A 4 19.56 13.61 -23.99
C ALA A 4 18.12 14.06 -24.27
N ASN A 5 17.18 13.11 -24.23
CA ASN A 5 15.76 13.38 -24.31
C ASN A 5 15.31 13.92 -22.94
N PRO A 6 14.87 15.18 -22.81
CA PRO A 6 14.31 15.65 -21.54
C PRO A 6 12.99 14.93 -21.32
N THR A 7 12.86 14.26 -20.17
CA THR A 7 11.58 13.72 -19.69
C THR A 7 10.53 14.85 -19.75
N PRO A 8 9.36 14.64 -20.40
CA PRO A 8 8.36 15.70 -20.48
C PRO A 8 7.90 16.10 -19.07
N PRO A 9 7.61 17.38 -18.82
CA PRO A 9 7.02 17.81 -17.55
C PRO A 9 5.66 17.10 -17.40
N ALA A 10 5.43 16.55 -16.21
CA ALA A 10 4.15 15.96 -15.85
C ALA A 10 3.01 16.96 -16.14
N THR A 11 1.95 16.54 -16.82
CA THR A 11 0.81 17.38 -17.17
C THR A 11 0.16 17.93 -15.89
N GLY A 12 -0.56 19.05 -15.95
CA GLY A 12 -1.24 19.62 -14.78
C GLY A 12 -2.15 18.63 -14.03
N LEU A 13 -2.79 17.70 -14.75
CA LEU A 13 -3.57 16.61 -14.16
C LEU A 13 -2.70 15.58 -13.41
N ASP A 14 -1.55 15.21 -13.95
CA ASP A 14 -0.62 14.28 -13.31
C ASP A 14 -0.05 14.87 -12.02
N ALA A 15 0.28 16.17 -12.04
CA ALA A 15 0.78 16.89 -10.87
C ALA A 15 -0.29 17.02 -9.76
N ASP A 16 -1.56 17.20 -10.14
CA ASP A 16 -2.66 17.23 -9.19
C ASP A 16 -2.91 15.86 -8.55
N LEU A 17 -2.97 14.80 -9.35
CA LEU A 17 -3.08 13.43 -8.86
C LEU A 17 -1.93 13.09 -7.89
N ALA A 18 -0.69 13.43 -8.26
CA ALA A 18 0.47 13.20 -7.40
C ALA A 18 0.36 13.95 -6.06
N ARG A 19 -0.20 15.17 -6.05
CA ARG A 19 -0.45 15.93 -4.83
C ARG A 19 -1.50 15.25 -3.96
N GLN A 20 -2.62 14.82 -4.55
CA GLN A 20 -3.69 14.13 -3.83
C GLN A 20 -3.21 12.81 -3.21
N VAL A 21 -2.40 12.05 -3.94
CA VAL A 21 -1.72 10.85 -3.43
C VAL A 21 -0.88 11.19 -2.21
N GLN A 22 0.03 12.16 -2.32
CA GLN A 22 0.94 12.54 -1.24
C GLN A 22 0.20 13.02 0.01
N GLN A 23 -0.88 13.79 -0.14
CA GLN A 23 -1.66 14.30 0.99
C GLN A 23 -2.32 13.19 1.81
N ARG A 24 -2.62 12.03 1.20
CA ARG A 24 -3.27 10.91 1.88
C ARG A 24 -2.30 9.91 2.50
N MET A 25 -1.00 10.11 2.33
CA MET A 25 0.04 9.22 2.83
C MET A 25 0.80 9.88 3.98
N ASP A 26 1.09 9.11 5.01
CA ASP A 26 1.98 9.51 6.09
C ASP A 26 3.04 8.42 6.31
N PHE A 27 4.30 8.82 6.11
CA PHE A 27 5.49 7.98 6.22
C PHE A 27 6.19 8.09 7.58
N SER A 28 5.64 8.84 8.53
CA SER A 28 6.26 9.10 9.85
C SER A 28 6.49 7.82 10.67
N HIS A 29 5.77 6.74 10.35
CA HIS A 29 5.88 5.43 11.01
C HIS A 29 6.50 4.34 10.12
N TRP A 30 7.20 4.72 9.04
CA TRP A 30 7.83 3.75 8.13
C TRP A 30 8.67 2.70 8.90
N PRO A 31 8.52 1.38 8.64
CA PRO A 31 7.86 0.77 7.48
C PRO A 31 6.36 0.44 7.63
N ALA A 32 5.67 1.01 8.63
CA ALA A 32 4.21 1.07 8.65
C ALA A 32 3.76 2.36 7.93
N LEU A 33 3.18 2.20 6.74
CA LEU A 33 2.66 3.32 5.96
C LEU A 33 1.21 3.57 6.34
N ILE A 34 0.92 4.77 6.82
CA ILE A 34 -0.45 5.22 7.09
C ILE A 34 -1.04 5.81 5.81
N VAL A 35 -2.21 5.35 5.42
CA VAL A 35 -2.96 5.88 4.28
C VAL A 35 -4.39 6.19 4.65
N ARG A 36 -4.91 7.31 4.14
CA ARG A 36 -6.34 7.64 4.19
C ARG A 36 -7.00 7.16 2.91
N MET A 37 -7.77 6.08 3.01
CA MET A 37 -8.37 5.44 1.84
C MET A 37 -9.34 6.41 1.16
N PRO A 38 -9.16 6.69 -0.14
CA PRO A 38 -10.09 7.54 -0.88
C PRO A 38 -11.40 6.78 -1.14
N GLY A 39 -12.43 7.48 -1.60
CA GLY A 39 -13.66 6.83 -2.07
C GLY A 39 -13.41 5.80 -3.18
N ALA A 40 -14.34 4.85 -3.34
CA ALA A 40 -14.28 3.78 -4.35
C ALA A 40 -14.14 4.29 -5.80
N ASP A 41 -14.62 5.49 -6.08
CA ASP A 41 -14.54 6.17 -7.37
C ASP A 41 -13.16 6.78 -7.67
N GLN A 42 -12.30 6.89 -6.66
CA GLN A 42 -10.99 7.53 -6.74
C GLN A 42 -9.83 6.49 -6.82
N ALA A 43 -10.05 5.40 -7.55
CA ALA A 43 -9.07 4.32 -7.72
C ALA A 43 -7.65 4.77 -8.14
N PRO A 44 -7.46 5.78 -9.04
CA PRO A 44 -6.12 6.27 -9.38
C PRO A 44 -5.31 6.78 -8.17
N ILE A 45 -5.98 7.38 -7.18
CA ILE A 45 -5.32 7.84 -5.96
C ILE A 45 -4.84 6.64 -5.14
N LEU A 46 -5.69 5.62 -4.96
CA LEU A 46 -5.31 4.39 -4.27
C LEU A 46 -4.10 3.72 -4.93
N PHE A 47 -4.10 3.59 -6.24
CA PHE A 47 -3.01 3.00 -6.99
C PHE A 47 -1.72 3.79 -6.80
N GLY A 48 -1.77 5.11 -6.96
CA GLY A 48 -0.61 5.97 -6.74
C GLY A 48 -0.03 5.88 -5.33
N MET A 49 -0.87 5.70 -4.30
CA MET A 49 -0.39 5.48 -2.92
C MET A 49 0.40 4.18 -2.80
N ILE A 50 -0.11 3.09 -3.36
CA ILE A 50 0.57 1.79 -3.31
C ILE A 50 1.86 1.83 -4.13
N GLU A 51 1.84 2.42 -5.33
CA GLU A 51 3.03 2.60 -6.18
C GLU A 51 4.11 3.45 -5.49
N ALA A 52 3.72 4.51 -4.77
CA ALA A 52 4.65 5.30 -3.97
C ALA A 52 5.31 4.49 -2.85
N ALA A 53 4.58 3.58 -2.20
CA ALA A 53 5.16 2.64 -1.24
C ALA A 53 6.12 1.65 -1.91
N LEU A 54 5.71 1.05 -3.03
CA LEU A 54 6.51 0.07 -3.77
C LEU A 54 7.82 0.64 -4.30
N ARG A 55 7.83 1.91 -4.77
CA ARG A 55 9.05 2.61 -5.24
C ARG A 55 10.14 2.71 -4.19
N ARG A 56 9.83 2.56 -2.89
CA ARG A 56 10.82 2.59 -1.81
C ARG A 56 11.65 1.30 -1.75
N GLY A 57 11.21 0.22 -2.41
CA GLY A 57 11.99 -1.02 -2.55
C GLY A 57 12.24 -1.79 -1.25
N GLN A 58 11.51 -1.46 -0.17
CA GLN A 58 11.64 -2.08 1.14
C GLN A 58 10.31 -2.71 1.57
N PRO A 59 10.34 -3.80 2.36
CA PRO A 59 9.12 -4.36 2.92
C PRO A 59 8.36 -3.36 3.79
N PHE A 60 7.04 -3.37 3.70
CA PHE A 60 6.18 -2.44 4.43
C PHE A 60 4.84 -3.09 4.82
N ALA A 61 4.14 -2.52 5.78
CA ALA A 61 2.75 -2.84 6.09
C ALA A 61 1.89 -1.61 5.85
N LEU A 62 0.65 -1.81 5.37
CA LEU A 62 -0.32 -0.74 5.20
C LEU A 62 -1.17 -0.59 6.47
N VAL A 63 -1.35 0.64 6.92
CA VAL A 63 -2.31 1.04 7.94
C VAL A 63 -3.32 1.96 7.26
N ALA A 64 -4.49 1.42 6.95
CA ALA A 64 -5.48 2.07 6.10
C ALA A 64 -6.64 2.60 6.94
N ASP A 65 -6.78 3.92 7.01
CA ASP A 65 -7.99 4.57 7.52
C ASP A 65 -9.12 4.45 6.50
N MET A 66 -10.20 3.80 6.91
CA MET A 66 -11.32 3.38 6.06
C MET A 66 -12.56 4.27 6.20
N ALA A 67 -12.49 5.33 7.01
CA ALA A 67 -13.66 6.16 7.33
C ALA A 67 -14.31 6.76 6.07
N GLU A 68 -13.50 7.38 5.20
CA GLU A 68 -13.99 7.97 3.94
C GLU A 68 -14.48 6.89 2.97
N TYR A 69 -13.69 5.82 2.79
CA TYR A 69 -14.03 4.71 1.90
C TYR A 69 -15.41 4.11 2.19
N LEU A 70 -15.75 3.91 3.47
CA LEU A 70 -17.02 3.31 3.89
C LEU A 70 -18.18 4.30 3.95
N SER A 71 -17.91 5.61 3.95
CA SER A 71 -18.95 6.64 3.89
C SER A 71 -19.54 6.82 2.49
N GLY A 72 -18.82 6.37 1.46
CA GLY A 72 -19.22 6.46 0.06
C GLY A 72 -20.14 5.31 -0.39
N PRO A 73 -20.64 5.38 -1.64
CA PRO A 73 -21.37 4.28 -2.24
C PRO A 73 -20.47 3.03 -2.36
N PRO A 74 -21.06 1.82 -2.31
CA PRO A 74 -20.31 0.58 -2.50
C PRO A 74 -19.68 0.52 -3.90
N GLU A 75 -18.54 -0.16 -4.00
CA GLU A 75 -17.83 -0.31 -5.27
C GLU A 75 -18.71 -0.94 -6.36
N THR A 76 -18.71 -0.32 -7.54
CA THR A 76 -19.33 -0.90 -8.72
C THR A 76 -18.51 -2.09 -9.26
N PRO A 77 -19.11 -2.99 -10.06
CA PRO A 77 -18.36 -4.06 -10.73
C PRO A 77 -17.18 -3.54 -11.57
N GLU A 78 -17.33 -2.38 -12.21
CA GLU A 78 -16.30 -1.75 -13.04
C GLU A 78 -15.11 -1.29 -12.19
N GLN A 79 -15.36 -0.68 -11.04
CA GLN A 79 -14.33 -0.25 -10.09
C GLN A 79 -13.54 -1.47 -9.57
N ARG A 80 -14.23 -2.53 -9.16
CA ARG A 80 -13.60 -3.80 -8.75
C ARG A 80 -12.77 -4.43 -9.86
N LYS A 81 -13.25 -4.37 -11.12
CA LYS A 81 -12.51 -4.86 -12.28
C LYS A 81 -11.23 -4.06 -12.51
N SER A 82 -11.29 -2.73 -12.41
CA SER A 82 -10.12 -1.86 -12.55
C SER A 82 -9.08 -2.15 -11.46
N ALA A 83 -9.51 -2.28 -10.20
CA ALA A 83 -8.63 -2.66 -9.09
C ALA A 83 -7.98 -4.05 -9.30
N ALA A 84 -8.76 -5.04 -9.73
CA ALA A 84 -8.24 -6.38 -10.03
C ALA A 84 -7.23 -6.38 -11.19
N LEU A 85 -7.45 -5.58 -12.23
CA LEU A 85 -6.52 -5.45 -13.35
C LEU A 85 -5.21 -4.77 -12.92
N TRP A 86 -5.30 -3.68 -12.16
CA TRP A 86 -4.12 -3.01 -11.63
C TRP A 86 -3.32 -3.92 -10.69
N LEU A 87 -3.99 -4.66 -9.80
CA LEU A 87 -3.32 -5.59 -8.89
C LEU A 87 -2.65 -6.75 -9.64
N LYS A 88 -3.23 -7.23 -10.76
CA LYS A 88 -2.58 -8.24 -11.60
C LYS A 88 -1.26 -7.73 -12.19
N GLN A 89 -1.20 -6.47 -12.62
CA GLN A 89 0.01 -5.86 -13.16
C GLN A 89 1.09 -5.65 -12.10
N HIS A 90 0.70 -5.31 -10.86
CA HIS A 90 1.61 -5.00 -9.77
C HIS A 90 1.83 -6.15 -8.79
N ARG A 91 1.23 -7.32 -9.05
CA ARG A 91 1.15 -8.48 -8.15
C ARG A 91 2.50 -8.86 -7.56
N GLN A 92 3.52 -9.00 -8.42
CA GLN A 92 4.84 -9.47 -7.99
C GLN A 92 5.52 -8.50 -7.02
N ALA A 93 5.52 -7.21 -7.36
CA ALA A 93 6.10 -6.18 -6.49
C ALA A 93 5.30 -6.04 -5.19
N PHE A 94 3.96 -6.03 -5.30
CA PHE A 94 3.08 -5.88 -4.16
C PHE A 94 3.22 -7.02 -3.16
N PHE A 95 3.06 -8.28 -3.57
CA PHE A 95 3.19 -9.42 -2.65
C PHE A 95 4.64 -9.73 -2.28
N GLY A 96 5.64 -9.17 -2.99
CA GLY A 96 7.05 -9.25 -2.61
C GLY A 96 7.43 -8.32 -1.44
N LEU A 97 6.79 -7.15 -1.33
CA LEU A 97 7.14 -6.11 -0.36
C LEU A 97 6.07 -5.88 0.71
N CYS A 98 4.79 -5.95 0.37
CA CYS A 98 3.70 -5.74 1.31
C CYS A 98 3.59 -6.93 2.26
N ARG A 99 3.75 -6.68 3.56
CA ARG A 99 3.71 -7.69 4.63
C ARG A 99 2.33 -7.86 5.23
N GLY A 100 1.39 -6.97 4.91
CA GLY A 100 0.02 -7.05 5.35
C GLY A 100 -0.68 -5.70 5.31
N ASN A 101 -1.98 -5.73 5.61
CA ASN A 101 -2.81 -4.53 5.69
C ASN A 101 -3.60 -4.53 7.00
N VAL A 102 -3.67 -3.38 7.66
CA VAL A 102 -4.41 -3.18 8.89
C VAL A 102 -5.43 -2.07 8.67
N TYR A 103 -6.71 -2.40 8.79
CA TYR A 103 -7.78 -1.41 8.67
C TYR A 103 -8.00 -0.66 9.98
N VAL A 104 -8.13 0.67 9.91
CA VAL A 104 -8.50 1.53 11.03
C VAL A 104 -9.95 1.94 10.85
N LEU A 105 -10.79 1.58 11.82
CA LEU A 105 -12.19 1.99 11.85
C LEU A 105 -12.77 1.88 13.26
N ALA A 106 -13.29 2.99 13.80
CA ALA A 106 -13.81 3.04 15.17
C ALA A 106 -15.06 2.17 15.36
N ASP A 107 -15.99 2.18 14.40
CA ASP A 107 -17.24 1.41 14.48
C ASP A 107 -16.97 -0.10 14.47
N GLU A 108 -17.33 -0.77 15.55
CA GLU A 108 -17.02 -2.19 15.75
C GLU A 108 -17.70 -3.10 14.73
N ARG A 109 -18.97 -2.85 14.43
CA ARG A 109 -19.75 -3.71 13.52
C ARG A 109 -19.26 -3.58 12.09
N ALA A 110 -19.03 -2.35 11.62
CA ALA A 110 -18.46 -2.07 10.32
C ALA A 110 -17.03 -2.59 10.23
N ARG A 111 -16.23 -2.47 11.31
CA ARG A 111 -14.85 -2.98 11.35
C ARG A 111 -14.83 -4.51 11.20
N ALA A 112 -15.71 -5.22 11.91
CA ALA A 112 -15.82 -6.67 11.82
C ALA A 112 -16.26 -7.12 10.41
N ALA A 113 -17.24 -6.44 9.81
CA ALA A 113 -17.70 -6.73 8.45
C ALA A 113 -16.60 -6.48 7.41
N LEU A 114 -15.88 -5.36 7.56
CA LEU A 114 -14.76 -5.01 6.69
C LEU A 114 -13.62 -6.02 6.81
N LEU A 115 -13.25 -6.41 8.02
CA LEU A 115 -12.22 -7.42 8.27
C LEU A 115 -12.58 -8.76 7.63
N ALA A 116 -13.83 -9.21 7.79
CA ALA A 116 -14.32 -10.44 7.17
C ALA A 116 -14.22 -10.37 5.64
N SER A 117 -14.71 -9.28 5.03
CA SER A 117 -14.62 -9.05 3.59
C SER A 117 -13.17 -9.01 3.10
N GLY A 118 -12.29 -8.27 3.79
CA GLY A 118 -10.87 -8.17 3.44
C GLY A 118 -10.15 -9.51 3.49
N ARG A 119 -10.40 -10.33 4.52
CA ARG A 119 -9.83 -11.69 4.63
C ARG A 119 -10.32 -12.62 3.54
N GLN A 120 -11.61 -12.54 3.17
CA GLN A 120 -12.14 -13.32 2.03
C GLN A 120 -11.44 -12.94 0.72
N GLN A 121 -11.26 -11.64 0.46
CA GLN A 121 -10.58 -11.15 -0.74
C GLN A 121 -9.08 -11.52 -0.77
N ALA A 122 -8.40 -11.43 0.36
CA ALA A 122 -6.98 -11.73 0.47
C ALA A 122 -6.65 -13.23 0.51
N SER A 123 -7.64 -14.09 0.73
CA SER A 123 -7.48 -15.55 0.91
C SER A 123 -6.63 -16.22 -0.17
N ALA A 124 -6.83 -15.85 -1.44
CA ALA A 124 -6.08 -16.40 -2.57
C ALA A 124 -4.63 -15.90 -2.69
N SER A 125 -4.27 -14.86 -1.93
CA SER A 125 -2.93 -14.26 -1.94
C SER A 125 -2.10 -14.56 -0.71
N GLY A 126 -2.73 -14.96 0.39
CA GLY A 126 -2.07 -15.18 1.68
C GLY A 126 -1.63 -13.89 2.40
N LEU A 127 -2.00 -12.70 1.90
CA LEU A 127 -1.70 -11.44 2.56
C LEU A 127 -2.50 -11.33 3.87
N PRO A 128 -1.85 -11.15 5.03
CA PRO A 128 -2.55 -11.04 6.28
C PRO A 128 -3.31 -9.70 6.35
N ILE A 129 -4.56 -9.78 6.79
CA ILE A 129 -5.45 -8.64 6.98
C ILE A 129 -5.92 -8.62 8.43
N GLU A 130 -5.65 -7.52 9.11
CA GLU A 130 -6.07 -7.22 10.48
C GLU A 130 -6.91 -5.93 10.51
N ALA A 131 -7.57 -5.66 11.63
CA ALA A 131 -8.31 -4.41 11.82
C ALA A 131 -8.27 -3.96 13.28
N ALA A 132 -8.24 -2.65 13.50
CA ALA A 132 -8.16 -2.01 14.80
C ALA A 132 -9.15 -0.84 14.91
N ALA A 133 -9.53 -0.50 16.15
CA ALA A 133 -10.42 0.61 16.41
C ALA A 133 -9.68 1.96 16.29
N THR A 134 -8.39 1.96 16.65
CA THR A 134 -7.57 3.16 16.70
C THR A 134 -6.30 3.03 15.84
N LEU A 135 -5.71 4.17 15.51
CA LEU A 135 -4.44 4.21 14.80
C LEU A 135 -3.30 3.57 15.61
N GLU A 136 -3.26 3.76 16.92
CA GLU A 136 -2.22 3.19 17.80
C GLU A 136 -2.23 1.66 17.77
N GLU A 137 -3.41 1.06 17.96
CA GLU A 137 -3.61 -0.39 17.85
C GLU A 137 -3.22 -0.90 16.45
N ALA A 138 -3.57 -0.14 15.40
CA ALA A 138 -3.27 -0.52 14.04
C ALA A 138 -1.77 -0.52 13.75
N LEU A 139 -1.04 0.46 14.27
CA LEU A 139 0.42 0.53 14.18
C LEU A 139 1.08 -0.64 14.92
N ALA A 140 0.56 -1.01 16.10
CA ALA A 140 1.06 -2.18 16.83
C ALA A 140 0.87 -3.48 16.01
N LEU A 141 -0.31 -3.68 15.42
CA LEU A 141 -0.59 -4.82 14.53
C LEU A 141 0.31 -4.81 13.29
N ALA A 142 0.48 -3.64 12.66
CA ALA A 142 1.35 -3.50 11.49
C ALA A 142 2.80 -3.92 11.81
N GLN A 143 3.29 -3.56 12.98
CA GLN A 143 4.62 -3.97 13.43
C GLN A 143 4.72 -5.48 13.64
N GLN A 144 3.67 -6.14 14.14
CA GLN A 144 3.63 -7.60 14.25
C GLN A 144 3.68 -8.27 12.87
N LEU A 145 2.95 -7.73 11.88
CA LEU A 145 2.98 -8.23 10.50
C LEU A 145 4.37 -8.10 9.87
N LEU A 146 5.03 -6.96 10.08
CA LEU A 146 6.40 -6.71 9.64
C LEU A 146 7.40 -7.69 10.26
N ASN A 147 7.28 -7.98 11.55
CA ASN A 147 8.18 -8.88 12.27
C ASN A 147 7.97 -10.36 11.88
N LYS A 148 6.72 -10.76 11.59
CA LYS A 148 6.37 -12.13 11.22
C LYS A 148 6.85 -12.51 9.83
N ALA A 149 6.99 -11.54 8.92
CA ALA A 149 7.38 -11.78 7.54
C ALA A 149 8.87 -12.17 7.35
N GLY A 150 9.66 -12.21 8.43
CA GLY A 150 11.10 -12.46 8.38
C GLY A 150 11.86 -11.28 7.76
N PRO A 151 13.17 -11.13 8.08
CA PRO A 151 13.98 -10.09 7.45
C PRO A 151 13.98 -10.27 5.93
N PRO A 152 13.96 -9.17 5.13
CA PRO A 152 14.16 -9.30 3.70
C PRO A 152 15.48 -10.06 3.44
N PRO A 153 15.55 -10.92 2.41
CA PRO A 153 16.83 -11.48 2.00
C PRO A 153 17.81 -10.31 1.77
N PRO A 154 19.06 -10.40 2.25
CA PRO A 154 20.02 -9.33 2.10
C PRO A 154 20.15 -8.97 0.62
N GLN A 155 19.76 -7.75 0.27
CA GLN A 155 20.04 -7.17 -1.04
C GLN A 155 21.55 -6.93 -1.10
N ASN A 156 22.27 -7.87 -1.73
CA ASN A 156 23.70 -7.81 -2.08
C ASN A 156 24.63 -7.12 -1.06
N ALA A 157 25.19 -7.91 -0.15
CA ALA A 157 26.56 -7.70 0.31
C ALA A 157 27.52 -8.08 -0.85
N GLN A 158 27.63 -7.22 -1.87
CA GLN A 158 28.71 -7.24 -2.85
C GLN A 158 29.57 -6.00 -2.65
N GLU A 159 30.42 -6.04 -1.63
CA GLU A 159 31.65 -5.24 -1.45
C GLU A 159 32.16 -5.69 -0.07
N THR A 160 33.05 -6.67 0.08
CA THR A 160 34.47 -6.51 -0.18
C THR A 160 35.13 -7.90 -0.13
N LYS A 161 35.25 -8.57 -1.28
CA LYS A 161 36.22 -9.65 -1.48
C LYS A 161 36.91 -9.35 -2.79
N ASN A 162 37.98 -8.56 -2.73
CA ASN A 162 39.15 -8.60 -3.61
C ASN A 162 39.97 -7.33 -3.40
N ASN A 163 40.89 -7.33 -2.43
CA ASN A 163 42.24 -6.81 -2.67
C ASN A 163 43.19 -7.20 -1.54
N GLN A 164 43.76 -8.40 -1.60
CA GLN A 164 45.11 -8.65 -1.07
C GLN A 164 45.85 -9.49 -2.11
N ARG A 165 46.65 -8.76 -2.90
CA ARG A 165 47.84 -9.28 -3.60
C ARG A 165 49.01 -9.23 -2.63
#